data_AF-A0A8T4QGH7-F1
#
_entry.id   AF-A0A8T4QGH7-F1
#
_cell.length_a   1.000
_cell.length_b   1.000
_cell.length_c   1.000
_cell.angle_alpha   90.00
_cell.angle_beta   90.00
_cell.angle_gamma   90.00
#
_symmetry.space_group_name_H-M   'P 1'
#
loop_
_entity.id
_entity.type
_entity.pdbx_description
1 polymer ?
#
loop_
_entity_poly.entity_id
_entity_poly.type
_entity_poly.pdbx_seq_one_letter_code
_entity_poly.pdbx_strand_id
1 'polypeptide(L)'
;MEFKKVNITLPAQLFEKSKQLIDKGLYSSFSDLVRSSIRKELKEEHQLLSKEDEWQRMIKEIRTDLQKTELAKMSKEQIIKRLRKTRDRIWEEKYA
;
A
#
# COMPACT_ATOMS: atom_id res chain seq x y z
N MET A 1 3.30 26.47 -1.46
CA MET A 1 3.25 24.99 -1.47
C MET A 1 1.93 24.60 -2.13
N GLU A 2 1.95 23.81 -3.19
CA GLU A 2 0.71 23.31 -3.80
C GLU A 2 0.14 22.16 -2.97
N PHE A 3 -1.17 22.17 -2.76
CA PHE A 3 -1.88 21.11 -2.05
C PHE A 3 -2.95 20.50 -2.96
N LYS A 4 -3.02 19.17 -2.99
CA LYS A 4 -4.13 18.44 -3.62
C LYS A 4 -5.05 17.90 -2.53
N LYS A 5 -6.35 18.18 -2.65
CA LYS A 5 -7.37 17.64 -1.74
C LYS A 5 -7.72 16.23 -2.16
N VAL A 6 -7.71 15.31 -1.20
CA VAL A 6 -8.10 13.90 -1.40
C VAL A 6 -9.17 13.58 -0.37
N ASN A 7 -10.28 12.99 -0.82
CA ASN A 7 -11.29 12.42 0.05
C ASN A 7 -11.04 10.91 0.15
N ILE A 8 -11.00 10.39 1.38
CA ILE A 8 -10.76 8.97 1.65
C ILE A 8 -11.86 8.42 2.55
N THR A 9 -12.15 7.14 2.40
CA THR A 9 -13.05 6.39 3.27
C THR A 9 -12.22 5.40 4.08
N LEU A 10 -12.44 5.34 5.38
CA LEU A 10 -11.72 4.44 6.28
C LEU A 10 -12.66 3.36 6.83
N PRO A 11 -12.17 2.11 7.01
CA PRO A 11 -12.89 1.11 7.77
C PRO A 11 -13.19 1.63 9.19
N ALA A 12 -14.38 1.32 9.72
CA ALA A 12 -14.83 1.82 11.02
C ALA A 12 -13.81 1.55 12.15
N GLN A 13 -13.25 0.34 12.19
CA GLN A 13 -12.22 -0.02 13.19
C GLN A 13 -10.96 0.85 13.08
N LEU A 14 -10.53 1.17 11.86
CA LEU A 14 -9.36 2.01 11.62
C LEU A 14 -9.65 3.44 12.06
N PHE A 15 -10.84 3.95 11.73
CA PHE A 15 -11.29 5.27 12.17
C PHE A 15 -11.27 5.40 13.69
N GLU A 16 -11.85 4.44 14.42
CA GLU A 16 -11.89 4.47 15.89
C GLU A 16 -10.48 4.42 16.50
N LYS A 17 -9.60 3.55 16.00
CA LYS A 17 -8.20 3.50 16.46
C LYS A 17 -7.46 4.81 16.17
N SER A 18 -7.65 5.39 14.98
CA SER A 18 -7.06 6.68 14.62
C SER A 18 -7.61 7.82 15.48
N LYS A 19 -8.90 7.80 15.80
CA LYS A 19 -9.54 8.79 16.68
C LYS A 19 -8.94 8.76 18.08
N GLN A 20 -8.70 7.57 18.64
CA GLN A 20 -8.03 7.44 19.95
C GLN A 20 -6.63 8.10 19.97
N LEU A 21 -5.89 8.04 18.86
CA LEU A 21 -4.57 8.69 18.77
C LEU A 21 -4.69 10.21 18.77
N ILE A 22 -5.73 10.75 18.13
CA ILE A 22 -6.01 12.19 18.13
C ILE A 22 -6.52 12.65 19.49
N ASP A 23 -7.45 11.91 20.10
CA ASP A 23 -8.02 12.22 21.42
C ASP A 23 -6.94 12.20 22.53
N LYS A 24 -5.90 11.36 22.37
CA LYS A 24 -4.72 11.33 23.25
C LYS A 24 -3.70 12.45 22.96
N GLY A 25 -3.95 13.30 21.98
CA GLY A 25 -3.07 14.41 21.60
C GLY A 25 -1.80 14.00 20.84
N LEU A 26 -1.69 12.75 20.39
CA LEU A 26 -0.53 12.29 19.61
C LEU A 26 -0.51 12.89 18.20
N TYR A 27 -1.69 13.24 17.67
CA TYR A 27 -1.85 13.91 16.39
C TYR A 27 -2.88 15.03 16.50
N SER A 28 -2.64 16.12 15.76
CA SER A 28 -3.51 17.29 15.78
C SER A 28 -4.85 17.09 15.07
N SER A 29 -4.90 16.19 14.08
CA SER A 29 -6.09 15.90 13.29
C SER A 29 -5.92 14.61 12.49
N PHE A 30 -7.00 14.11 11.89
CA PHE A 30 -6.94 13.01 10.92
C PHE A 30 -6.04 13.32 9.72
N SER A 31 -6.05 14.57 9.25
CA SER A 31 -5.20 14.96 8.12
C SER A 31 -3.72 14.92 8.48
N ASP A 32 -3.37 15.26 9.72
CA ASP A 32 -2.00 15.18 10.23
C ASP A 32 -1.52 13.74 10.37
N LEU A 33 -2.36 12.89 10.98
CA LEU A 33 -2.13 11.45 11.08
C LEU A 33 -1.91 10.81 9.70
N VAL A 34 -2.83 11.01 8.76
CA VAL A 34 -2.75 10.42 7.41
C VAL A 34 -1.49 10.89 6.67
N ARG A 35 -1.16 12.19 6.72
CA ARG A 35 0.07 12.70 6.09
C ARG A 35 1.32 12.11 6.73
N SER A 36 1.35 11.98 8.06
CA SER A 36 2.48 11.40 8.78
C SER A 36 2.66 9.92 8.47
N SER A 37 1.56 9.15 8.42
CA SER A 37 1.58 7.74 8.00
C SER A 37 2.07 7.61 6.56
N ILE A 38 1.54 8.39 5.61
CA ILE A 38 2.00 8.35 4.21
C ILE A 38 3.48 8.69 4.10
N ARG A 39 3.98 9.71 4.83
CA ARG A 39 5.42 10.01 4.84
C ARG A 39 6.26 8.89 5.41
N LYS A 40 5.77 8.20 6.44
CA LYS A 40 6.46 7.06 7.05
C LYS A 40 6.55 5.90 6.06
N GLU A 41 5.42 5.52 5.46
CA GLU A 41 5.36 4.50 4.41
C GLU A 41 6.29 4.86 3.26
N LEU A 42 6.23 6.09 2.73
CA LEU A 42 7.12 6.53 1.65
C LEU A 42 8.60 6.50 2.03
N LYS A 43 8.97 6.75 3.29
CA LYS A 43 10.35 6.65 3.75
C LYS A 43 10.83 5.19 3.83
N GLU A 44 9.97 4.31 4.34
CA GLU A 44 10.22 2.86 4.37
C GLU A 44 10.29 2.29 2.94
N GLU A 45 9.40 2.76 2.05
CA GLU A 45 9.43 2.45 0.62
C GLU A 45 10.65 3.05 -0.07
N HIS A 46 11.13 4.24 0.29
CA HIS A 46 12.34 4.80 -0.32
C HIS A 46 13.58 3.95 -0.02
N GLN A 47 13.63 3.28 1.13
CA GLN A 47 14.67 2.28 1.40
C GLN A 47 14.54 1.07 0.47
N LEU A 48 13.32 0.64 0.13
CA LEU A 48 13.08 -0.46 -0.81
C LEU A 48 13.26 -0.05 -2.29
N LEU A 49 12.84 1.16 -2.67
CA LEU A 49 12.90 1.77 -4.00
C LEU A 49 14.28 2.35 -4.34
N SER A 50 15.15 2.56 -3.35
CA SER A 50 16.59 2.78 -3.61
C SER A 50 17.24 1.61 -4.37
N LYS A 51 16.50 0.49 -4.46
CA LYS A 51 16.78 -0.67 -5.30
C LYS A 51 15.79 -0.82 -6.45
N GLU A 52 15.39 0.29 -7.07
CA GLU A 52 14.50 0.35 -8.24
C GLU A 52 14.88 -0.71 -9.29
N ASP A 53 16.19 -0.92 -9.52
CA ASP A 53 16.70 -1.94 -10.43
C ASP A 53 16.42 -3.39 -9.98
N GLU A 54 16.49 -3.68 -8.68
CA GLU A 54 16.12 -5.00 -8.12
C GLU A 54 14.60 -5.21 -8.21
N TRP A 55 13.80 -4.15 -7.98
CA TRP A 55 12.34 -4.23 -8.12
C TRP A 55 11.91 -4.45 -9.57
N GLN A 56 12.51 -3.74 -10.51
CA GLN A 56 12.30 -3.96 -11.96
C GLN A 56 12.77 -5.36 -12.39
N ARG A 57 13.88 -5.87 -11.84
CA ARG A 57 14.31 -7.26 -12.04
C ARG A 57 13.28 -8.26 -11.51
N MET A 58 12.81 -8.09 -10.28
CA MET A 58 11.79 -8.96 -9.69
C MET A 58 10.48 -8.93 -10.48
N ILE A 59 10.03 -7.75 -10.92
CA ILE A 59 8.84 -7.61 -11.80
C ILE A 59 9.07 -8.34 -13.12
N LYS A 60 10.27 -8.25 -13.69
CA LYS A 60 10.62 -8.92 -14.95
C LYS A 60 10.70 -10.44 -14.77
N GLU A 61 11.27 -10.93 -13.68
CA GLU A 61 11.31 -12.35 -13.32
C GLU A 61 9.91 -12.91 -13.08
N ILE A 62 9.10 -12.22 -12.27
CA ILE A 62 7.68 -12.57 -12.07
C ILE A 62 6.92 -12.55 -13.39
N ARG A 63 7.15 -11.57 -14.27
CA ARG A 63 6.53 -11.53 -15.61
C ARG A 63 6.99 -12.69 -16.49
N THR A 64 8.24 -13.12 -16.37
CA THR A 64 8.81 -14.24 -17.15
C THR A 64 8.29 -15.59 -16.63
N ASP A 65 8.12 -15.73 -15.32
CA ASP A 65 7.51 -16.91 -14.69
C ASP A 65 5.99 -16.99 -14.95
N LEU A 66 5.31 -15.84 -15.00
CA LEU A 66 3.90 -15.71 -15.42
C LEU A 66 3.68 -16.04 -16.91
N GLN A 67 4.70 -15.85 -17.76
CA GLN A 67 4.63 -16.29 -19.17
C GLN A 67 4.71 -17.82 -19.31
N LYS A 68 5.24 -18.55 -18.30
CA LYS A 68 5.35 -20.01 -18.30
C LYS A 68 4.13 -20.74 -17.71
N THR A 69 3.24 -20.05 -16.99
CA THR A 69 2.09 -20.67 -16.31
C THR A 69 0.79 -19.94 -16.64
N GLU A 70 -0.02 -20.48 -17.58
CA GLU A 70 -1.47 -20.27 -17.84
C GLU A 70 -2.13 -18.86 -17.69
N LEU A 71 -1.39 -17.80 -17.38
CA LEU A 71 -1.87 -16.47 -17.04
C LEU A 71 -1.82 -15.50 -18.24
N ALA A 72 -1.21 -15.91 -19.35
CA ALA A 72 -1.17 -15.14 -20.60
C ALA A 72 -2.57 -14.85 -21.20
N LYS A 73 -3.64 -15.47 -20.68
CA LYS A 73 -5.03 -15.24 -21.09
C LYS A 73 -5.82 -14.31 -20.16
N MET A 74 -5.23 -13.84 -19.06
CA MET A 74 -5.97 -13.07 -18.05
C MET A 74 -5.99 -11.58 -18.37
N SER A 75 -7.17 -10.95 -18.26
CA SER A 75 -7.32 -9.52 -18.51
C SER A 75 -6.59 -8.69 -17.44
N LYS A 76 -6.25 -7.44 -17.79
CA LYS A 76 -5.60 -6.48 -16.87
C LYS A 76 -6.33 -6.36 -15.53
N GLU A 77 -7.66 -6.45 -15.55
CA GLU A 77 -8.50 -6.40 -14.36
C GLU A 77 -8.33 -7.63 -13.46
N GLN A 78 -8.16 -8.81 -14.05
CA GLN A 78 -7.94 -10.05 -13.31
C GLN A 78 -6.54 -10.07 -12.67
N ILE A 79 -5.54 -9.50 -13.35
CA ILE A 79 -4.19 -9.33 -12.80
C ILE A 79 -4.23 -8.36 -11.60
N ILE A 80 -4.91 -7.22 -11.73
CA ILE A 80 -5.07 -6.25 -10.63
C ILE A 80 -5.81 -6.89 -9.45
N LYS A 81 -6.86 -7.68 -9.71
CA LYS A 81 -7.61 -8.39 -8.66
C LYS A 81 -6.73 -9.38 -7.91
N ARG A 82 -5.83 -10.08 -8.60
CA ARG A 82 -4.91 -11.04 -8.01
C ARG A 82 -3.82 -10.34 -7.19
N LEU A 83 -3.27 -9.23 -7.68
CA LEU A 83 -2.31 -8.40 -6.95
C LEU A 83 -2.91 -7.86 -5.63
N ARG A 84 -4.16 -7.38 -5.67
CA ARG A 84 -4.87 -6.96 -4.45
C ARG A 84 -5.02 -8.10 -3.45
N LYS A 85 -5.40 -9.29 -3.91
CA LYS A 85 -5.54 -10.48 -3.07
C LYS A 85 -4.23 -10.91 -2.43
N THR A 86 -3.12 -10.85 -3.17
CA THR A 86 -1.78 -11.16 -2.65
C THR A 86 -1.34 -10.13 -1.61
N ARG A 87 -1.57 -8.84 -1.87
CA ARG A 87 -1.32 -7.77 -0.90
C ARG A 87 -2.12 -8.00 0.39
N ASP A 88 -3.41 -8.29 0.27
CA ASP A 88 -4.29 -8.49 1.43
C ASP A 88 -3.82 -9.66 2.30
N ARG A 89 -3.35 -10.74 1.69
CA ARG A 89 -2.76 -11.88 2.41
C ARG A 89 -1.48 -11.51 3.17
N ILE A 90 -0.57 -10.78 2.52
CA ILE A 90 0.67 -10.31 3.16
C ILE A 90 0.35 -9.34 4.31
N TRP A 91 -0.71 -8.55 4.15
CA TRP A 91 -1.17 -7.61 5.17
C TRP A 91 -1.76 -8.32 6.38
N GLU A 92 -2.59 -9.35 6.17
CA GLU A 92 -3.10 -10.18 7.25
C GLU A 92 -1.96 -10.92 7.98
N GLU A 93 -1.00 -11.51 7.26
CA GLU A 93 0.14 -12.20 7.89
C GLU A 93 1.06 -11.28 8.70
N LYS A 94 1.15 -9.98 8.36
CA LYS A 94 2.00 -9.02 9.07
C LYS A 94 1.30 -8.24 10.19
N TYR A 95 -0.02 -8.09 10.11
CA TYR A 95 -0.75 -7.13 10.95
C TYR A 95 -2.04 -7.69 11.60
N ALA A 96 -2.40 -8.95 11.36
CA ALA A 96 -3.42 -9.66 12.14
C ALA A 96 -2.80 -10.37 13.36
#